data_AF-A0A535UGL9-F1
#
_entry.id   AF-A0A535UGL9-F1
#
_cell.length_a   1.000
_cell.length_b   1.000
_cell.length_c   1.000
_cell.angle_alpha   90.00
_cell.angle_beta   90.00
_cell.angle_gamma   90.00
#
_symmetry.space_group_name_H-M   'P 1'
#
loop_
_entity.id
_entity.type
_entity.pdbx_description
1 polymer ?
#
loop_
_entity_poly.entity_id
_entity_poly.type
_entity_poly.pdbx_seq_one_letter_code
_entity_poly.pdbx_strand_id
1 'polypeptide(L)'
;MTEGDGALQLVDTHCHLVLLDERGLLEEALEAAAAAGVEQIVSVGLNVEDSDLNRELAERHPGVFFTVGWHPHEKTAPDAAQLRALDELVRHPRAVAVGEIGLDRYWRPGYHEVPMEVQRRSMPRP
;
A
#
# COMPACT_ATOMS: atom_id res chain seq x y z
N MET A 1 -22.23 34.50 -13.69
CA MET A 1 -20.88 33.96 -13.44
C MET A 1 -21.06 32.99 -12.29
N THR A 2 -21.15 31.70 -12.57
CA THR A 2 -21.31 30.67 -11.55
C THR A 2 -19.97 30.55 -10.83
N GLU A 3 -19.96 30.86 -9.54
CA GLU A 3 -18.88 30.48 -8.64
C GLU A 3 -18.62 28.99 -8.85
N GLY A 4 -17.40 28.64 -9.26
CA GLY A 4 -17.00 27.24 -9.30
C GLY A 4 -17.00 26.75 -7.87
N ASP A 5 -17.91 25.83 -7.55
CA ASP A 5 -17.92 25.09 -6.30
C ASP A 5 -16.58 24.36 -6.23
N GLY A 6 -15.62 24.95 -5.52
CA GLY A 6 -14.26 24.46 -5.37
C GLY A 6 -14.26 23.26 -4.45
N ALA A 7 -14.87 22.16 -4.89
CA ALA A 7 -14.83 20.89 -4.20
C ALA A 7 -13.37 20.54 -3.95
N LEU A 8 -13.02 20.38 -2.67
CA LEU A 8 -11.66 20.11 -2.24
C LEU A 8 -11.27 18.71 -2.71
N GLN A 9 -10.32 18.61 -3.64
CA GLN A 9 -9.77 17.33 -4.07
C GLN A 9 -8.87 16.77 -2.97
N LEU A 10 -9.26 15.64 -2.39
CA LEU A 10 -8.53 14.96 -1.33
C LEU A 10 -7.79 13.73 -1.88
N VAL A 11 -6.66 13.43 -1.25
CA VAL A 11 -5.88 12.22 -1.49
C VAL A 11 -5.73 11.48 -0.17
N ASP A 12 -6.17 10.22 -0.12
CA ASP A 12 -5.83 9.32 0.98
C ASP A 12 -4.47 8.69 0.68
N THR A 13 -3.45 9.10 1.44
CA THR A 13 -2.06 8.68 1.19
C THR A 13 -1.72 7.32 1.79
N HIS A 14 -2.60 6.71 2.58
CA HIS A 14 -2.31 5.45 3.27
C HIS A 14 -3.59 4.72 3.66
N CYS A 15 -4.02 3.77 2.83
CA CYS A 15 -5.17 2.92 3.08
C CYS A 15 -4.84 1.44 2.84
N HIS A 16 -5.52 0.51 3.52
CA HIS A 16 -5.39 -0.93 3.23
C HIS A 16 -6.63 -1.40 2.46
N LEU A 17 -6.71 -1.11 1.16
CA LEU A 17 -7.87 -1.48 0.35
C LEU A 17 -8.01 -2.99 0.18
N VAL A 18 -6.91 -3.75 0.18
CA VAL A 18 -6.95 -5.23 0.15
C VAL A 18 -7.76 -5.79 1.32
N LEU A 19 -7.58 -5.24 2.53
CA LEU A 19 -8.37 -5.65 3.70
C LEU A 19 -9.87 -5.34 3.55
N LEU A 20 -10.21 -4.25 2.86
CA LEU A 20 -11.61 -3.92 2.58
C LEU A 20 -12.18 -4.86 1.52
N ASP A 21 -11.40 -5.25 0.52
CA ASP A 21 -11.78 -6.24 -0.51
C ASP A 21 -12.03 -7.62 0.10
N GLU A 22 -11.12 -8.10 0.95
CA GLU A 22 -11.26 -9.36 1.70
C GLU A 22 -12.52 -9.41 2.57
N ARG A 23 -12.98 -8.24 3.04
CA ARG A 23 -14.19 -8.10 3.86
C ARG A 23 -15.45 -7.84 3.04
N GLY A 24 -15.34 -7.74 1.71
CA GLY A 24 -16.45 -7.44 0.81
C GLY A 24 -16.98 -6.00 0.94
N LEU A 25 -16.13 -5.06 1.37
CA LEU A 25 -16.48 -3.66 1.65
C LEU A 25 -15.83 -2.67 0.67
N LEU A 26 -15.03 -3.15 -0.29
CA LEU A 26 -14.23 -2.31 -1.18
C LEU A 26 -15.07 -1.28 -1.94
N GLU A 27 -16.10 -1.73 -2.67
CA GLU A 27 -16.89 -0.84 -3.52
C GLU A 27 -17.64 0.22 -2.70
N GLU A 28 -18.26 -0.19 -1.58
CA GLU A 28 -18.94 0.74 -0.67
C GLU A 28 -17.95 1.80 -0.12
N ALA A 29 -16.74 1.38 0.24
CA ALA A 29 -15.72 2.30 0.75
C ALA A 29 -15.22 3.27 -0.32
N LEU A 30 -15.02 2.82 -1.57
CA LEU A 30 -14.60 3.67 -2.68
C LEU A 30 -15.69 4.68 -3.06
N GLU A 31 -16.96 4.26 -3.09
CA GLU A 31 -18.10 5.15 -3.32
C GLU A 31 -18.21 6.22 -2.23
N ALA A 32 -18.08 5.83 -0.96
CA ALA A 32 -18.10 6.75 0.15
C ALA A 32 -16.92 7.74 0.12
N ALA A 33 -15.73 7.27 -0.23
CA ALA A 33 -14.53 8.10 -0.39
C ALA A 33 -14.73 9.15 -1.50
N ALA A 34 -15.22 8.73 -2.67
CA ALA A 34 -15.52 9.63 -3.78
C ALA A 34 -16.58 10.67 -3.41
N ALA A 35 -17.66 10.26 -2.72
CA ALA A 35 -18.70 11.17 -2.25
C ALA A 35 -18.19 12.21 -1.23
N ALA A 36 -17.12 11.89 -0.51
CA ALA A 36 -16.43 12.80 0.41
C ALA A 36 -15.33 13.65 -0.26
N GLY A 37 -15.11 13.52 -1.57
CA GLY A 37 -14.10 14.27 -2.33
C GLY A 37 -12.71 13.63 -2.36
N VAL A 38 -12.55 12.39 -1.90
CA VAL A 38 -11.29 11.62 -2.05
C VAL A 38 -11.23 11.04 -3.45
N GLU A 39 -10.43 11.66 -4.31
CA GLU A 39 -10.32 11.28 -5.73
C GLU A 39 -9.18 10.29 -5.99
N GLN A 40 -8.18 10.25 -5.10
CA GLN A 40 -7.03 9.37 -5.21
C GLN A 40 -6.72 8.67 -3.89
N ILE A 41 -6.35 7.40 -3.97
CA ILE A 41 -6.00 6.58 -2.80
C ILE A 41 -4.69 5.85 -3.08
N VAL A 42 -3.76 5.88 -2.13
CA VAL A 42 -2.55 5.06 -2.14
C VAL A 42 -2.78 3.87 -1.21
N SER A 43 -2.97 2.70 -1.79
CA SER A 43 -3.17 1.45 -1.06
C SER A 43 -1.84 0.79 -0.70
N VAL A 44 -1.70 0.34 0.53
CA VAL A 44 -0.40 0.00 1.11
C VAL A 44 -0.07 -1.48 0.97
N GLY A 45 1.03 -1.77 0.28
CA GLY A 45 1.62 -3.09 0.14
C GLY A 45 2.46 -3.49 1.36
N LEU A 46 2.26 -4.69 1.88
CA LEU A 46 2.92 -5.19 3.08
C LEU A 46 4.02 -6.23 2.80
N ASN A 47 3.85 -7.04 1.75
CA ASN A 47 4.79 -8.05 1.29
C ASN A 47 4.54 -8.30 -0.21
N VAL A 48 5.14 -9.34 -0.79
CA VAL A 48 4.98 -9.64 -2.23
C VAL A 48 3.53 -9.93 -2.62
N GLU A 49 2.84 -10.79 -1.87
CA GLU A 49 1.47 -11.20 -2.16
C GLU A 49 0.50 -10.02 -2.01
N ASP A 50 0.60 -9.30 -0.90
CA ASP A 50 -0.23 -8.14 -0.63
C ASP A 50 0.04 -6.99 -1.62
N SER A 51 1.31 -6.77 -2.01
CA SER A 51 1.65 -5.77 -3.04
C SER A 51 1.07 -6.14 -4.42
N ASP A 52 1.00 -7.43 -4.75
CA ASP A 52 0.41 -7.89 -6.02
C ASP A 52 -1.12 -7.72 -6.03
N LEU A 53 -1.80 -8.00 -4.90
CA LEU A 53 -3.23 -7.70 -4.75
C LEU A 53 -3.51 -6.20 -4.89
N ASN A 54 -2.66 -5.35 -4.31
CA ASN A 54 -2.73 -3.91 -4.48
C ASN A 54 -2.49 -3.47 -5.94
N ARG A 55 -1.60 -4.14 -6.68
CA ARG A 55 -1.42 -3.91 -8.13
C ARG A 55 -2.72 -4.21 -8.87
N GLU A 56 -3.37 -5.34 -8.59
CA GLU A 56 -4.64 -5.71 -9.23
C GLU A 56 -5.75 -4.69 -8.95
N LEU A 57 -5.88 -4.25 -7.69
CA LEU A 57 -6.82 -3.18 -7.32
C LEU A 57 -6.51 -1.88 -8.06
N ALA A 58 -5.22 -1.50 -8.09
CA ALA A 58 -4.79 -0.33 -8.82
C ALA A 58 -5.13 -0.45 -10.31
N GLU A 59 -4.99 -1.61 -10.96
CA GLU A 59 -5.36 -1.79 -12.37
C GLU A 59 -6.88 -1.64 -12.61
N ARG A 60 -7.71 -2.12 -11.68
CA ARG A 60 -9.19 -2.08 -11.79
C ARG A 60 -9.78 -0.70 -11.50
N HIS A 61 -9.14 0.11 -10.65
CA HIS A 61 -9.71 1.38 -10.17
C HIS A 61 -8.81 2.58 -10.57
N PRO A 62 -9.23 3.45 -11.51
CA PRO A 62 -8.43 4.57 -12.05
C PRO A 62 -7.83 5.58 -11.06
N GLY A 63 -8.40 5.71 -9.86
CA GLY A 63 -7.90 6.59 -8.79
C GLY A 63 -7.01 5.89 -7.75
N VAL A 64 -6.78 4.59 -7.89
CA VAL A 64 -6.00 3.79 -6.94
C VAL A 64 -4.56 3.64 -7.42
N PHE A 65 -3.65 4.00 -6.53
CA PHE A 65 -2.21 3.78 -6.61
C PHE A 65 -1.80 2.86 -5.46
N PHE A 66 -0.55 2.40 -5.46
CA PHE A 66 -0.09 1.54 -4.39
C PHE A 66 1.37 1.74 -4.02
N THR A 67 1.72 1.19 -2.86
CA THR A 67 3.10 1.07 -2.41
C THR A 67 3.58 -0.38 -2.53
N VAL A 68 4.89 -0.56 -2.67
CA VAL A 68 5.53 -1.89 -2.63
C VAL A 68 6.51 -1.93 -1.47
N GLY A 69 6.39 -2.93 -0.59
CA GLY A 69 7.10 -2.92 0.69
C GLY A 69 7.28 -4.28 1.34
N TRP A 70 7.93 -4.24 2.49
CA TRP A 70 8.14 -5.40 3.37
C TRP A 70 7.97 -4.96 4.82
N HIS A 71 6.75 -5.14 5.33
CA HIS A 71 6.30 -4.62 6.60
C HIS A 71 7.20 -5.10 7.76
N PRO A 72 7.48 -4.27 8.78
CA PRO A 72 8.27 -4.67 9.94
C PRO A 72 7.69 -5.83 10.76
N HIS A 73 6.47 -6.28 10.48
CA HIS A 73 5.83 -7.45 11.10
C HIS A 73 5.81 -8.69 10.20
N GLU A 74 6.52 -8.68 9.08
CA GLU A 74 6.78 -9.91 8.33
C GLU A 74 7.69 -10.84 9.13
N LYS A 75 7.26 -12.08 9.35
CA LYS A 75 7.91 -13.06 10.27
C LYS A 75 9.36 -13.37 9.90
N THR A 76 9.71 -13.20 8.64
CA THR A 76 11.03 -13.48 8.11
C THR A 76 11.53 -12.31 7.27
N ALA A 77 12.85 -12.26 7.06
CA ALA A 77 13.39 -11.45 5.97
C ALA A 77 12.89 -11.99 4.62
N PRO A 78 12.75 -11.14 3.59
CA PRO A 78 12.46 -11.62 2.25
C PRO A 78 13.62 -12.46 1.73
N ASP A 79 13.32 -13.54 1.06
CA ASP A 79 14.31 -14.32 0.32
C ASP A 79 14.71 -13.62 -1.00
N ALA A 80 15.65 -14.22 -1.73
CA ALA A 80 16.14 -13.65 -2.98
C ALA A 80 15.07 -13.58 -4.09
N ALA A 81 14.08 -14.48 -4.07
CA ALA A 81 12.99 -14.47 -5.05
C ALA A 81 11.98 -13.37 -4.72
N GLN A 82 11.64 -13.21 -3.43
CA GLN A 82 10.77 -12.16 -2.95
C GLN A 82 11.36 -10.77 -3.19
N LEU A 83 12.66 -10.58 -2.94
CA LEU A 83 13.35 -9.33 -3.28
C LEU A 83 13.25 -9.00 -4.78
N ARG A 84 13.41 -9.99 -5.67
CA ARG A 84 13.25 -9.76 -7.12
C ARG A 84 11.80 -9.41 -7.48
N ALA A 85 10.83 -10.06 -6.86
CA ALA A 85 9.42 -9.78 -7.10
C ALA A 85 9.05 -8.35 -6.65
N LEU A 86 9.56 -7.90 -5.48
CA LEU A 86 9.40 -6.52 -5.04
C LEU A 86 10.06 -5.52 -5.98
N ASP A 87 11.30 -5.81 -6.43
CA ASP A 87 12.02 -4.99 -7.40
C ASP A 87 11.23 -4.90 -8.74
N GLU A 88 10.53 -5.96 -9.16
CA GLU A 88 9.68 -5.94 -10.35
C GLU A 88 8.39 -5.13 -10.14
N LEU A 89 7.66 -5.38 -9.04
CA LEU A 89 6.39 -4.72 -8.73
C LEU A 89 6.56 -3.20 -8.58
N VAL A 90 7.64 -2.73 -7.96
CA VAL A 90 7.85 -1.28 -7.74
C VAL A 90 8.06 -0.50 -9.04
N ARG A 91 8.30 -1.17 -10.18
CA ARG A 91 8.40 -0.54 -11.50
C ARG A 91 7.06 -0.32 -12.17
N HIS A 92 5.97 -0.86 -11.60
CA HIS A 92 4.64 -0.67 -12.14
C HIS A 92 4.26 0.82 -12.12
N PRO A 93 3.64 1.39 -13.17
CA PRO A 93 3.36 2.83 -13.25
C PRO A 93 2.41 3.36 -12.17
N ARG A 94 1.64 2.48 -11.52
CA ARG A 94 0.79 2.83 -10.36
C ARG A 94 1.43 2.54 -9.00
N ALA A 95 2.64 1.95 -8.97
CA ALA A 95 3.44 1.85 -7.75
C ALA A 95 4.16 3.20 -7.54
N VAL A 96 3.70 3.99 -6.57
CA VAL A 96 4.13 5.38 -6.39
C VAL A 96 5.07 5.61 -5.21
N ALA A 97 5.24 4.60 -4.35
CA ALA A 97 6.15 4.66 -3.21
C ALA A 97 6.68 3.28 -2.81
N VAL A 98 7.81 3.29 -2.11
CA VAL A 98 8.32 2.14 -1.36
C VAL A 98 7.78 2.21 0.06
N GLY A 99 7.05 1.17 0.46
CA GLY A 99 6.37 1.08 1.76
C GLY A 99 5.29 0.00 1.73
N GLU A 100 4.74 -0.44 2.85
CA GLU A 100 5.18 -0.05 4.20
C GLU A 100 6.46 -0.79 4.58
N ILE A 101 7.43 -0.03 5.09
CA ILE A 101 8.75 -0.52 5.47
C ILE A 101 9.30 0.42 6.55
N GLY A 102 10.03 -0.12 7.52
CA GLY A 102 10.50 0.69 8.64
C GLY A 102 10.75 -0.12 9.89
N LEU A 103 10.54 0.49 11.05
CA LEU A 103 10.74 -0.16 12.34
C LEU A 103 9.51 0.10 13.21
N ASP A 104 8.94 -0.96 13.73
CA ASP A 104 8.01 -0.88 14.85
C ASP A 104 8.71 -1.43 16.10
N ARG A 105 8.92 -0.54 17.09
CA ARG A 105 9.57 -0.89 18.38
C ARG A 105 8.55 -1.01 19.51
N TYR A 106 7.26 -0.88 19.21
CA TYR A 106 6.22 -1.04 20.20
C TYR A 106 5.98 -2.52 20.48
N TRP A 107 6.22 -2.94 21.72
CA TRP A 107 6.08 -4.35 22.09
C TRP A 107 4.61 -4.72 22.36
N ARG A 108 4.11 -5.74 21.64
CA ARG A 108 2.87 -6.48 21.96
C ARG A 108 3.13 -7.99 21.88
N PRO A 109 2.43 -8.81 22.68
CA PRO A 109 2.48 -10.27 22.53
C PRO A 109 2.15 -10.69 21.09
N GLY A 110 3.06 -11.43 20.45
CA GLY A 110 2.92 -11.90 19.07
C GLY A 110 3.65 -11.07 18.01
N TYR A 111 4.23 -9.92 18.36
CA TYR A 111 5.06 -9.13 17.46
C TYR A 111 6.54 -9.51 17.67
N HIS A 112 7.29 -9.64 16.59
CA HIS A 112 8.73 -9.86 16.62
C HIS A 112 9.47 -8.58 16.25
N GLU A 113 10.60 -8.34 16.90
CA GLU A 113 11.49 -7.25 16.52
C GLU A 113 12.24 -7.66 15.25
N VAL A 114 12.10 -6.87 14.19
CA VAL A 114 12.92 -7.03 12.99
C VAL A 114 14.17 -6.15 13.10
N PRO A 115 15.38 -6.72 13.01
CA PRO A 115 16.61 -5.91 13.05
C PRO A 115 16.65 -4.87 11.92
N MET A 116 17.19 -3.69 12.21
CA MET A 116 17.31 -2.60 11.21
C MET A 116 18.00 -3.04 9.92
N GLU A 117 18.97 -3.93 10.00
CA GLU A 117 19.69 -4.45 8.84
C GLU A 117 18.80 -5.26 7.91
N VAL A 118 17.84 -6.01 8.47
CA VAL A 118 16.86 -6.75 7.67
C VAL A 118 15.99 -5.77 6.89
N GLN A 119 15.46 -4.76 7.56
CA GLN A 119 14.60 -3.74 6.94
C GLN A 119 15.32 -2.93 5.87
N ARG A 120 16.60 -2.58 6.09
CA ARG A 120 17.43 -1.94 5.05
C ARG A 120 17.59 -2.83 3.82
N ARG A 121 17.82 -4.13 3.99
CA ARG A 121 17.98 -5.08 2.88
C ARG A 121 16.66 -5.37 2.17
N SER A 122 15.53 -5.22 2.85
CA SER A 122 14.20 -5.45 2.28
C SER A 122 13.70 -4.33 1.37
N MET A 123 14.39 -3.18 1.29
CA MET A 123 13.97 -2.06 0.44
C MET A 123 13.97 -2.46 -1.05
N PRO A 124 12.80 -2.41 -1.73
CA PRO A 124 12.73 -2.56 -3.17
C PRO A 124 13.57 -1.52 -3.89
N ARG A 125 14.14 -1.92 -5.02
CA ARG A 125 15.03 -1.10 -5.86
C ARG A 125 14.32 -0.78 -7.18
N PRO A 126 13.84 0.47 -7.37
CA PRO A 126 13.21 0.90 -8.62
C PRO A 126 14.17 0.84 -9.81
#